data_AF-E2C8Z8-F1
#
_entry.id   AF-E2C8Z8-F1
#
_cell.length_a   1.000
_cell.length_b   1.000
_cell.length_c   1.000
_cell.angle_alpha   90.00
_cell.angle_beta   90.00
_cell.angle_gamma   90.00
#
_symmetry.space_group_name_H-M   'P 1'
#
loop_
_entity.id
_entity.type
_entity.pdbx_description
1 polymer ?
#
loop_
_entity_poly.entity_id
_entity_poly.type
_entity_poly.pdbx_seq_one_letter_code
_entity_poly.pdbx_strand_id
1 'polypeptide(L)'
;MERVPYFKYLGCYITEHLDPDKEIKCKIEIVQIIFQKMKSLFCNNDLNLKIRQRMVKCYIWAILLYYTETWILKTAMINPLEAFEMWLHRSMLRILWTAMQTNERILSKAKVIRKLLITIKRRKLSYLCHVLRRERYRILKLIMKGKIEGRRGVSSKQI
;
A
#
# COMPACT_ATOMS: atom_id res chain seq x y z
N MET A 1 -14.67 -29.14 -11.37
CA MET A 1 -13.83 -27.96 -11.08
C MET A 1 -12.79 -28.40 -10.06
N GLU A 2 -11.51 -28.38 -10.41
CA GLU A 2 -10.44 -28.70 -9.46
C GLU A 2 -10.20 -27.51 -8.53
N ARG A 3 -10.24 -27.76 -7.23
CA ARG A 3 -10.06 -26.75 -6.20
C ARG A 3 -8.58 -26.68 -5.84
N VAL A 4 -7.90 -25.66 -6.33
CA VAL A 4 -6.47 -25.44 -6.05
C VAL A 4 -6.33 -24.50 -4.86
N PRO A 5 -5.64 -24.88 -3.78
CA PRO A 5 -5.54 -24.07 -2.56
C PRO A 5 -4.75 -22.75 -2.76
N TYR A 6 -3.87 -22.71 -3.77
CA TYR A 6 -3.05 -21.54 -4.11
C TYR A 6 -2.93 -21.35 -5.63
N PHE A 7 -3.25 -20.16 -6.11
CA PHE A 7 -3.12 -19.81 -7.52
C PHE A 7 -2.25 -18.57 -7.71
N LYS A 8 -1.25 -18.63 -8.61
CA LYS A 8 -0.38 -17.48 -8.91
C LYS A 8 -1.00 -16.61 -9.99
N TYR A 9 -1.43 -15.40 -9.63
CA TYR A 9 -1.99 -14.43 -10.55
C TYR A 9 -1.24 -13.10 -10.46
N LEU A 10 -0.75 -12.59 -11.60
CA LEU A 10 -0.03 -11.31 -11.71
C LEU A 10 1.12 -11.15 -10.69
N GLY A 11 1.75 -12.26 -10.28
CA GLY A 11 2.85 -12.28 -9.32
C GLY A 11 2.45 -12.34 -7.84
N CYS A 12 1.16 -12.42 -7.51
CA CYS A 12 0.65 -12.65 -6.15
C CYS A 12 -0.04 -14.02 -6.05
N TYR A 13 0.00 -14.64 -4.86
CA TYR A 13 -0.72 -15.88 -4.59
C TYR A 13 -2.13 -15.57 -4.08
N ILE A 14 -3.13 -15.94 -4.88
CA ILE A 14 -4.53 -15.93 -4.48
C ILE A 14 -4.76 -17.18 -3.64
N THR A 15 -5.15 -16.99 -2.38
CA THR A 15 -5.58 -18.06 -1.47
C THR A 15 -7.11 -18.04 -1.39
N GLU A 16 -7.74 -19.17 -1.09
CA GLU A 16 -9.20 -19.29 -0.98
C GLU A 16 -9.86 -18.27 -0.02
N HIS A 17 -9.13 -17.83 1.02
CA HIS A 17 -9.63 -16.86 2.00
C HIS A 17 -9.46 -15.38 1.60
N LEU A 18 -8.93 -15.10 0.40
CA LEU A 18 -8.64 -13.74 -0.09
C LEU A 18 -7.93 -12.87 0.98
N ASP A 19 -6.85 -13.41 1.55
CA ASP A 19 -6.11 -12.73 2.62
C ASP A 19 -5.36 -11.50 2.09
N PRO A 20 -5.76 -10.26 2.47
CA PRO A 20 -5.11 -9.05 1.98
C PRO A 20 -3.65 -8.94 2.47
N ASP A 21 -3.34 -9.57 3.61
CA ASP A 21 -2.03 -9.53 4.23
C ASP A 21 -0.95 -10.21 3.36
N LYS A 22 -1.31 -11.26 2.61
CA LYS A 22 -0.39 -11.94 1.69
C LYS A 22 -0.12 -11.10 0.44
N GLU A 23 -1.16 -10.47 -0.11
CA GLU A 23 -1.02 -9.61 -1.30
C GLU A 23 -0.08 -8.43 -1.05
N ILE A 24 -0.18 -7.79 0.12
CA ILE A 24 0.71 -6.67 0.48
C ILE A 24 2.15 -7.13 0.61
N LYS A 25 2.40 -8.28 1.26
CA LYS A 25 3.75 -8.84 1.40
C LYS A 25 4.37 -9.13 0.03
N CYS A 26 3.64 -9.83 -0.85
CA CYS A 26 4.10 -10.09 -2.21
C CYS A 26 4.39 -8.79 -2.97
N LYS A 27 3.55 -7.76 -2.83
CA LYS A 27 3.80 -6.45 -3.44
C LYS A 27 5.06 -5.77 -2.90
N ILE A 28 5.26 -5.78 -1.59
CA ILE A 28 6.46 -5.23 -0.96
C ILE A 28 7.69 -5.94 -1.53
N GLU A 29 7.67 -7.28 -1.64
CA GLU A 29 8.75 -8.08 -2.22
C GLU A 29 9.02 -7.71 -3.68
N ILE A 30 7.98 -7.63 -4.52
CA ILE A 30 8.11 -7.20 -5.93
C ILE A 30 8.77 -5.83 -6.02
N VAL A 31 8.30 -4.88 -5.20
CA VAL A 31 8.84 -3.52 -5.19
C VAL A 31 10.29 -3.49 -4.69
N GLN A 32 10.64 -4.30 -3.68
CA GLN A 32 12.01 -4.45 -3.21
C GLN A 32 12.93 -5.01 -4.31
N ILE A 33 12.48 -6.01 -5.06
CA ILE A 33 13.21 -6.58 -6.20
C ILE A 33 13.45 -5.50 -7.27
N ILE A 34 12.42 -4.73 -7.62
CA ILE A 34 12.53 -3.65 -8.60
C ILE A 34 13.48 -2.55 -8.10
N PHE A 35 13.42 -2.22 -6.80
CA PHE A 35 14.35 -1.28 -6.19
C PHE A 35 15.79 -1.76 -6.29
N GLN A 36 16.06 -3.05 -6.04
CA GLN A 36 17.41 -3.60 -6.20
C GLN A 36 17.87 -3.58 -7.66
N LYS A 37 17.00 -3.89 -8.62
CA LYS A 37 17.32 -3.81 -10.06
C LYS A 37 17.70 -2.39 -10.49
N MET A 38 17.02 -1.38 -9.95
CA MET A 38 17.26 0.04 -10.24
C MET A 38 18.12 0.74 -9.17
N LYS A 39 18.88 -0.02 -8.37
CA LYS A 39 19.65 0.54 -7.25
C LYS A 39 20.68 1.55 -7.70
N SER A 40 21.32 1.34 -8.85
CA SER A 40 22.28 2.30 -9.43
C SER A 40 21.66 3.68 -9.62
N LEU A 41 20.39 3.77 -10.03
CA LEU A 41 19.67 5.04 -10.22
C LEU A 41 19.25 5.66 -8.88
N PHE A 42 18.68 4.86 -7.98
CA PHE A 42 18.15 5.38 -6.70
C PHE A 42 19.22 5.68 -5.66
N CYS A 43 20.38 5.03 -5.75
CA CYS A 43 21.49 5.13 -4.81
C CYS A 43 22.73 5.87 -5.36
N ASN A 44 22.63 6.51 -6.53
CA ASN A 44 23.74 7.31 -7.06
C ASN A 44 24.02 8.53 -6.15
N ASN A 45 25.27 8.74 -5.75
CA ASN A 45 25.69 9.90 -4.96
C ASN A 45 25.89 11.16 -5.79
N ASP A 46 26.10 11.03 -7.10
CA ASP A 46 26.26 12.17 -8.02
C ASP A 46 24.96 12.97 -8.18
N LEU A 47 23.82 12.30 -7.92
CA LEU A 47 22.50 12.90 -8.02
C LEU A 47 22.07 13.52 -6.69
N ASN A 48 21.50 14.72 -6.78
CA ASN A 48 20.88 15.39 -5.64
C ASN A 48 19.81 14.48 -4.99
N LEU A 49 19.82 14.40 -3.66
CA LEU A 49 18.87 13.64 -2.86
C LEU A 49 17.41 13.93 -3.24
N LYS A 50 17.06 15.19 -3.53
CA LYS A 50 15.70 15.57 -3.94
C LYS A 50 15.27 14.89 -5.25
N ILE A 51 16.19 14.75 -6.22
CA ILE A 51 15.90 14.12 -7.52
C ILE A 51 15.68 12.62 -7.32
N ARG A 52 16.54 11.98 -6.53
CA ARG A 52 16.44 10.55 -6.21
C ARG A 52 15.14 10.22 -5.47
N GLN A 53 14.71 11.08 -4.55
CA GLN A 53 13.42 10.95 -3.88
C GLN A 53 12.25 11.08 -4.85
N ARG A 54 12.32 12.00 -5.81
CA ARG A 54 11.29 12.12 -6.87
C ARG A 54 11.26 10.87 -7.74
N MET A 55 12.41 10.31 -8.12
CA MET A 55 12.49 9.07 -8.89
C MET A 55 11.86 7.90 -8.14
N VAL A 56 12.24 7.67 -6.87
CA VAL A 56 11.62 6.62 -6.05
C VAL A 56 10.12 6.84 -5.92
N LYS A 57 9.66 8.07 -5.71
CA LYS A 57 8.23 8.39 -5.70
C LYS A 57 7.55 8.13 -7.05
N CYS A 58 8.23 8.31 -8.17
CA CYS A 58 7.66 8.07 -9.49
C CYS A 58 7.50 6.57 -9.78
N TYR A 59 8.52 5.76 -9.50
CA TYR A 59 8.52 4.34 -9.84
C TYR A 59 7.95 3.46 -8.71
N ILE A 60 8.60 3.48 -7.56
CA ILE A 60 8.31 2.59 -6.42
C ILE A 60 6.93 2.90 -5.85
N TRP A 61 6.60 4.19 -5.63
CA TRP A 61 5.28 4.52 -5.09
C TRP A 61 4.16 4.28 -6.12
N ALA A 62 4.40 4.46 -7.43
CA ALA A 62 3.38 4.15 -8.42
C ALA A 62 3.00 2.66 -8.40
N ILE A 63 3.99 1.77 -8.38
CA ILE A 63 3.78 0.31 -8.36
C ILE A 63 3.07 -0.11 -7.07
N LEU A 64 3.51 0.43 -5.93
CA LEU A 64 2.90 0.13 -4.64
C LEU A 64 1.45 0.62 -4.60
N LEU A 65 1.19 1.86 -5.03
CA LEU A 65 -0.11 2.51 -4.92
C LEU A 65 -1.15 2.03 -5.95
N TYR A 66 -0.74 1.38 -7.05
CA TYR A 66 -1.61 0.97 -8.17
C TYR A 66 -2.85 0.16 -7.74
N TYR A 67 -2.76 -0.61 -6.65
CA TYR A 67 -3.85 -1.48 -6.19
C TYR A 67 -4.20 -1.23 -4.72
N THR A 68 -3.83 -0.08 -4.18
CA THR A 68 -4.10 0.23 -2.76
C THR A 68 -5.57 0.46 -2.45
N GLU A 69 -6.38 0.76 -3.47
CA GLU A 69 -7.81 1.03 -3.32
C GLU A 69 -8.62 -0.22 -2.99
N THR A 70 -8.17 -1.38 -3.49
CA THR A 70 -8.81 -2.69 -3.28
C THR A 70 -8.38 -3.37 -1.97
N TRP A 71 -7.29 -2.90 -1.34
CA TRP A 71 -6.80 -3.46 -0.09
C TRP A 71 -7.67 -3.11 1.12
N ILE A 72 -7.98 -4.10 1.94
CA ILE A 72 -8.65 -3.91 3.24
C ILE A 72 -7.60 -3.47 4.27
N LEU A 73 -7.47 -2.17 4.51
CA LEU A 73 -6.60 -1.59 5.54
C LEU A 73 -6.92 -2.14 6.95
N LYS A 74 -6.24 -3.21 7.35
CA LYS A 74 -6.18 -3.72 8.72
C LYS A 74 -5.03 -3.06 9.47
N THR A 75 -5.14 -2.98 10.80
CA THR A 75 -4.07 -2.47 11.69
C THR A 75 -2.77 -3.26 11.50
N ALA A 76 -2.86 -4.58 11.27
CA ALA A 76 -1.73 -5.45 10.99
C ALA A 76 -0.86 -5.02 9.79
N MET A 77 -1.44 -4.26 8.85
CA MET A 77 -0.76 -3.85 7.62
C MET A 77 -0.07 -2.49 7.74
N ILE A 78 -0.35 -1.73 8.81
CA ILE A 78 0.28 -0.42 9.03
C ILE A 78 1.78 -0.60 9.30
N ASN A 79 2.15 -1.51 10.22
CA ASN A 79 3.53 -1.71 10.63
C ASN A 79 4.45 -2.16 9.45
N PRO A 80 4.06 -3.14 8.60
CA PRO A 80 4.85 -3.51 7.43
C PRO A 80 5.05 -2.36 6.44
N LEU A 81 4.02 -1.53 6.22
CA LEU A 81 4.12 -0.39 5.30
C LEU A 81 5.04 0.70 5.84
N GLU A 82 4.99 0.99 7.13
CA GLU A 82 5.92 1.94 7.77
C GLU A 82 7.35 1.41 7.77
N ALA A 83 7.55 0.14 8.08
CA ALA A 83 8.85 -0.51 8.01
C ALA A 83 9.42 -0.48 6.59
N PHE A 84 8.57 -0.71 5.57
CA PHE A 84 8.94 -0.61 4.17
C PHE A 84 9.33 0.82 3.76
N GLU A 85 8.59 1.85 4.19
CA GLU A 85 8.94 3.26 3.94
C GLU A 85 10.30 3.60 4.56
N MET A 86 10.57 3.15 5.79
CA MET A 86 11.86 3.32 6.43
C MET A 86 12.98 2.58 5.70
N TRP A 87 12.73 1.35 5.25
CA TRP A 87 13.67 0.56 4.46
C TRP A 87 14.05 1.26 3.15
N LEU A 88 13.10 1.88 2.46
CA LEU A 88 13.35 2.66 1.24
C LEU A 88 14.28 3.85 1.51
N HIS A 89 13.98 4.64 2.54
CA HIS A 89 14.80 5.79 2.91
C HIS A 89 16.22 5.36 3.31
N ARG A 90 16.34 4.29 4.08
CA ARG A 90 17.64 3.75 4.50
C ARG A 90 18.46 3.23 3.32
N SER A 91 17.82 2.47 2.43
CA SER A 91 18.45 1.91 1.23
C SER A 91 18.92 3.02 0.28
N MET A 92 18.08 4.05 0.09
CA MET A 92 18.45 5.24 -0.67
C MET A 92 19.69 5.90 -0.06
N LEU A 93 19.71 6.17 1.25
CA LEU A 93 20.86 6.78 1.92
C LEU A 93 22.09 5.85 2.06
N ARG A 94 22.04 4.60 1.55
CA ARG A 94 23.10 3.59 1.64
C ARG A 94 23.54 3.31 3.08
N ILE A 95 22.65 3.47 4.05
CA ILE A 95 22.96 3.24 5.47
C ILE A 95 22.87 1.74 5.74
N LEU A 96 24.00 1.11 6.07
CA LEU A 96 24.04 -0.29 6.49
C LEU A 96 23.17 -0.52 7.73
N TRP A 97 22.55 -1.69 7.85
CA TRP A 97 21.73 -2.05 9.01
C TRP A 97 22.55 -2.02 10.32
N THR A 98 23.84 -2.38 10.26
CA THR A 98 24.80 -2.36 11.39
C THR A 98 25.03 -1.00 12.00
N ALA A 99 24.75 0.09 11.28
CA ALA A 99 24.95 1.45 11.78
C ALA A 99 24.00 1.84 12.94
N MET A 100 23.03 0.97 13.32
CA MET A 100 22.09 1.14 14.44
C MET A 100 21.49 2.56 14.59
N GLN A 101 21.28 3.26 13.48
CA GLN A 101 20.70 4.60 13.50
C GLN A 101 19.20 4.56 13.75
N THR A 102 18.73 5.47 14.62
CA THR A 102 17.31 5.67 14.92
C THR A 102 16.53 6.12 13.69
N ASN A 103 15.25 5.74 13.63
CA ASN A 103 14.37 6.09 12.52
C ASN A 103 14.24 7.60 12.31
N GLU A 104 14.20 8.36 13.41
CA GLU A 104 14.13 9.82 13.38
C GLU A 104 15.37 10.43 12.71
N ARG A 105 16.57 9.94 13.05
CA ARG A 105 17.82 10.45 12.44
C ARG A 105 17.86 10.19 10.94
N ILE A 106 17.34 9.04 10.49
CA ILE A 106 17.23 8.71 9.06
C ILE A 106 16.28 9.67 8.34
N LEU A 107 15.13 9.98 8.93
CA LEU A 107 14.15 10.92 8.38
C LEU A 107 14.72 12.35 8.31
N SER A 108 15.42 12.79 9.36
CA SER A 108 16.11 14.09 9.39
C SER A 108 17.19 14.18 8.30
N LYS A 109 18.00 13.13 8.11
CA LYS A 109 18.98 13.06 7.01
C LYS A 109 18.31 13.06 5.63
N ALA A 110 17.21 12.33 5.49
CA ALA A 110 16.42 12.33 4.26
C ALA A 110 15.71 13.68 4.02
N LYS A 111 15.55 14.53 5.05
CA LYS A 111 14.73 15.75 5.01
C LYS A 111 13.28 15.46 4.58
N VAL A 112 12.73 14.33 5.03
CA VAL A 112 11.41 13.83 4.63
C VAL A 112 10.61 13.39 5.86
N ILE A 113 9.30 13.61 5.80
CA ILE A 113 8.31 13.10 6.75
C ILE A 113 7.63 11.88 6.11
N ARG A 114 7.28 10.87 6.92
CA ARG A 114 6.49 9.71 6.48
C ARG A 114 5.20 10.17 5.79
N LYS A 115 4.98 9.68 4.57
CA LYS A 115 3.90 10.14 3.70
C LYS A 115 3.14 8.98 3.05
N LEU A 116 3.70 7.77 3.07
CA LEU A 116 3.10 6.62 2.40
C LEU A 116 1.71 6.30 2.96
N LEU A 117 1.60 6.10 4.28
CA LEU A 117 0.34 5.75 4.93
C LEU A 117 -0.74 6.82 4.72
N ILE A 118 -0.36 8.10 4.84
CA ILE A 118 -1.25 9.25 4.60
C ILE A 118 -1.75 9.25 3.16
N THR A 119 -0.86 8.96 2.20
CA THR A 119 -1.21 8.91 0.77
C THR A 119 -2.18 7.78 0.48
N ILE A 120 -1.98 6.60 1.07
CA ILE A 120 -2.89 5.45 0.94
C ILE A 120 -4.27 5.78 1.50
N LYS A 121 -4.34 6.31 2.73
CA LYS A 121 -5.60 6.73 3.35
C LYS A 121 -6.33 7.76 2.49
N ARG A 122 -5.61 8.76 1.97
CA ARG A 122 -6.19 9.80 1.11
C ARG A 122 -6.71 9.25 -0.21
N ARG A 123 -5.97 8.35 -0.88
CA ARG A 123 -6.44 7.70 -2.12
C ARG A 123 -7.70 6.89 -1.87
N LYS A 124 -7.72 6.10 -0.80
CA LYS A 124 -8.89 5.32 -0.43
C LYS A 124 -10.10 6.20 -0.16
N LEU A 125 -9.94 7.28 0.61
CA LEU A 125 -11.02 8.24 0.84
C LEU A 125 -11.49 8.89 -0.47
N SER A 126 -10.57 9.32 -1.32
CA SER A 126 -10.90 9.90 -2.63
C SER A 126 -11.69 8.93 -3.52
N TYR A 127 -11.31 7.66 -3.53
CA TYR A 127 -12.03 6.60 -4.24
C TYR A 127 -13.45 6.43 -3.68
N LEU A 128 -13.60 6.34 -2.36
CA LEU A 128 -14.91 6.23 -1.71
C LEU A 128 -15.79 7.45 -2.02
N CYS A 129 -15.24 8.66 -1.95
CA CYS A 129 -15.96 9.88 -2.31
C CYS A 129 -16.41 9.86 -3.77
N HIS A 130 -15.57 9.39 -4.70
CA HIS A 130 -15.94 9.25 -6.11
C HIS A 130 -17.06 8.23 -6.33
N VAL A 131 -16.99 7.08 -5.64
CA VAL A 131 -18.04 6.05 -5.66
C VAL A 131 -19.36 6.62 -5.13
N LEU A 132 -19.34 7.35 -4.01
CA LEU A 132 -20.54 7.93 -3.39
C LEU A 132 -21.17 9.05 -4.22
N ARG A 133 -20.39 9.82 -4.97
CA ARG A 133 -20.90 10.93 -5.80
C ARG A 133 -21.58 10.47 -7.09
N ARG A 134 -21.07 9.44 -7.79
CA ARG A 134 -21.62 9.05 -9.10
C ARG A 134 -22.76 8.06 -9.01
N GLU A 135 -23.84 8.27 -9.76
CA GLU A 135 -25.00 7.36 -9.76
C GLU A 135 -24.72 5.99 -10.37
N ARG A 136 -23.77 5.93 -11.32
CA ARG A 136 -23.34 4.69 -11.98
C ARG A 136 -22.87 3.58 -11.02
N TYR A 137 -22.51 3.92 -9.80
CA TYR A 137 -22.03 2.99 -8.77
C TYR A 137 -23.11 2.62 -7.75
N ARG A 138 -24.40 2.65 -8.12
CA ARG A 138 -25.53 2.36 -7.23
C ARG A 138 -25.37 1.06 -6.44
N ILE A 139 -24.96 -0.03 -7.09
CA ILE A 139 -24.75 -1.35 -6.46
C ILE A 139 -23.63 -1.28 -5.41
N LEU A 140 -22.48 -0.71 -5.77
CA LEU A 140 -21.36 -0.52 -4.83
C LEU A 140 -21.76 0.37 -3.65
N LYS A 141 -22.56 1.42 -3.87
CA LYS A 141 -23.11 2.25 -2.78
C LYS A 141 -24.02 1.45 -1.85
N LEU A 142 -24.86 0.57 -2.39
CA LEU A 142 -25.75 -0.28 -1.60
C LEU A 142 -24.96 -1.26 -0.73
N ILE A 143 -23.98 -1.93 -1.33
CA ILE A 143 -23.06 -2.84 -0.63
C ILE A 143 -22.30 -2.09 0.48
N MET A 144 -21.72 -0.94 0.16
CA MET A 144 -21.01 -0.11 1.15
C MET A 144 -21.91 0.38 2.29
N LYS A 145 -23.18 0.68 2.00
CA LYS A 145 -24.17 1.10 3.00
C LYS A 145 -24.74 -0.08 3.80
N GLY A 146 -24.37 -1.32 3.47
CA GLY A 146 -24.97 -2.52 4.06
C GLY A 146 -26.46 -2.65 3.79
N LYS A 147 -27.00 -1.93 2.79
CA LYS A 147 -28.40 -2.07 2.37
C LYS A 147 -28.50 -3.24 1.41
N ILE A 148 -28.72 -4.42 1.96
CA ILE A 148 -29.14 -5.59 1.21
C ILE A 148 -30.53 -5.25 0.62
N GLU A 149 -30.71 -5.33 -0.69
CA GLU A 149 -32.03 -5.21 -1.31
C GLU A 149 -32.87 -6.41 -0.85
N GLY A 150 -33.61 -6.22 0.24
CA GLY A 150 -34.49 -7.21 0.86
C GLY A 150 -35.35 -6.56 1.94
N ARG A 151 -36.57 -7.06 2.14
CA ARG A 151 -37.42 -6.61 3.26
C ARG A 151 -36.69 -6.91 4.57
N ARG A 152 -36.35 -5.86 5.33
CA ARG A 152 -35.91 -6.01 6.72
C ARG A 152 -37.00 -6.77 7.48
N GLY A 153 -36.70 -7.98 7.95
CA GLY A 153 -37.49 -8.61 9.00
C GLY A 153 -37.53 -7.66 10.20
N VAL A 154 -38.74 -7.40 10.70
CA VAL A 154 -38.99 -6.48 11.81
C VAL A 154 -38.42 -7.08 13.09
N SER A 155 -37.12 -6.92 13.34
CA SER A 155 -36.54 -7.03 14.68
C SER A 155 -35.08 -6.59 14.68
N SER A 156 -34.82 -5.33 15.01
CA SER A 156 -33.76 -4.91 15.94
C SER A 156 -33.89 -3.41 16.18
N LYS A 157 -34.14 -3.07 17.44
CA LYS A 157 -34.55 -1.76 17.96
C LYS A 157 -33.44 -0.72 17.80
N GLN A 158 -33.85 0.51 17.53
CA GLN A 158 -33.04 1.73 17.63
C GLN A 158 -32.64 1.96 19.09
N ILE A 159 -31.35 2.20 19.33
CA ILE A 159 -30.82 3.17 20.31
C ILE A 159 -29.62 3.85 19.63
#